data_AF-A0A3M4AM95-F1
#
_entry.id   AF-A0A3M4AM95-F1
#
_cell.length_a   1.000
_cell.length_b   1.000
_cell.length_c   1.000
_cell.angle_alpha   90.00
_cell.angle_beta   90.00
_cell.angle_gamma   90.00
#
_symmetry.space_group_name_H-M   'P 1'
#
loop_
_entity.id
_entity.type
_entity.pdbx_description
1 polymer ?
#
loop_
_entity_poly.entity_id
_entity_poly.type
_entity_poly.pdbx_seq_one_letter_code
_entity_poly.pdbx_strand_id
1 'polypeptide(L)'
;MYAEQTSDLPRKSCIFKMSLQGGNLAKLDFIFSVHMCALSESISVMRMLAEQAEKNVALALKEADDSIKEHEHEEGAYDQYGESYVRQRTFYSCGSSVGYDHEEVLLTHKFMITQLTRRSAFLTMFGLPPVSG
;
A
#
# COMPACT_ATOMS: atom_id res chain seq x y z
N MET A 1 32.25 5.73 16.28
CA MET A 1 31.40 5.07 17.31
C MET A 1 30.38 4.23 16.57
N TYR A 2 30.48 2.91 16.68
CA TYR A 2 29.54 1.98 16.05
C TYR A 2 28.33 1.80 16.98
N ALA A 3 27.12 1.87 16.43
CA ALA A 3 25.90 1.51 17.13
C ALA A 3 25.43 0.16 16.58
N GLU A 4 25.59 -0.89 17.40
CA GLU A 4 25.07 -2.23 17.17
C GLU A 4 23.54 -2.21 17.24
N GLN A 5 22.89 -2.78 16.22
CA GLN A 5 21.44 -2.89 16.14
C GLN A 5 20.99 -4.15 16.87
N THR A 6 20.64 -4.03 18.15
CA THR A 6 19.98 -5.12 18.88
C THR A 6 18.48 -5.08 18.61
N SER A 7 18.03 -6.02 17.80
CA SER A 7 16.64 -6.45 17.71
C SER A 7 16.20 -7.05 19.04
N ASP A 8 15.39 -6.33 19.81
CA ASP A 8 14.23 -6.89 20.52
C ASP A 8 13.47 -5.78 21.26
N LEU A 9 12.24 -5.57 20.85
CA LEU A 9 11.28 -4.70 21.55
C LEU A 9 10.81 -5.41 22.82
N PRO A 10 10.72 -4.66 23.94
CA PRO A 10 9.49 -4.74 24.69
C PRO A 10 8.93 -3.34 24.98
N ARG A 11 7.60 -3.20 24.88
CA ARG A 11 6.78 -2.11 25.42
C ARG A 11 7.43 -1.51 26.69
N LYS A 12 8.10 -0.36 26.58
CA LYS A 12 8.65 0.34 27.75
C LYS A 12 8.60 1.85 27.50
N SER A 13 7.98 2.52 28.47
CA SER A 13 8.04 3.95 28.78
C SER A 13 9.19 4.68 28.07
N CYS A 14 8.86 5.73 27.34
CA CYS A 14 9.81 6.65 26.73
C CYS A 14 10.59 7.41 27.83
N ILE A 15 11.54 6.75 28.49
CA ILE A 15 12.50 7.39 29.38
C ILE A 15 13.80 7.58 28.61
N PHE A 16 13.86 8.66 27.83
CA PHE A 16 15.12 9.16 27.28
C PHE A 16 15.84 9.96 28.36
N LYS A 17 16.91 9.39 28.92
CA LYS A 17 17.72 10.04 29.96
C LYS A 17 18.93 10.72 29.30
N MET A 18 18.81 11.99 28.94
CA MET A 18 19.95 12.85 28.56
C MET A 18 20.21 13.82 29.72
N SER A 19 21.47 13.93 30.18
CA SER A 19 21.85 14.75 31.34
C SER A 19 22.56 16.02 30.89
N LEU A 20 21.78 17.10 30.72
CA LEU A 20 22.12 18.44 30.22
C LEU A 20 22.56 19.60 31.16
N GLN A 21 22.61 19.47 32.50
CA GLN A 21 22.68 20.56 33.53
C GLN A 21 22.40 22.07 33.18
N GLY A 22 21.25 22.63 33.63
CA GLY A 22 21.08 24.08 33.93
C GLY A 22 19.74 24.75 33.51
N GLY A 23 18.84 25.06 34.47
CA GLY A 23 17.75 26.07 34.42
C GLY A 23 16.83 26.20 33.20
N ASN A 24 17.37 26.66 32.06
CA ASN A 24 16.71 26.71 30.75
C ASN A 24 16.57 25.30 30.12
N LEU A 25 17.43 24.39 30.58
CA LEU A 25 17.54 23.02 30.16
C LEU A 25 16.33 22.14 30.47
N ALA A 26 15.70 22.30 31.65
CA ALA A 26 14.57 21.44 32.03
C ALA A 26 13.37 21.64 31.08
N LYS A 27 13.22 22.87 30.55
CA LYS A 27 12.19 23.19 29.55
C LYS A 27 12.54 22.60 28.18
N LEU A 28 13.82 22.64 27.78
CA LEU A 28 14.31 22.00 26.56
C LEU A 28 14.16 20.48 26.62
N ASP A 29 14.63 19.83 27.71
CA ASP A 29 14.55 18.38 27.93
C ASP A 29 13.09 17.90 27.92
N PHE A 30 12.17 18.66 28.51
CA PHE A 30 10.74 18.34 28.48
C PHE A 30 10.18 18.42 27.05
N ILE A 31 10.51 19.47 26.28
CA ILE A 31 10.06 19.63 24.90
C ILE A 31 10.64 18.51 24.01
N PHE A 32 11.93 18.19 24.14
CA PHE A 32 12.56 17.11 23.40
C PHE A 32 11.97 15.75 23.76
N SER A 33 11.76 15.47 25.05
CA SER A 33 11.16 14.22 25.50
C SER A 33 9.74 14.05 24.94
N VAL A 34 8.88 15.07 25.05
CA VAL A 34 7.51 15.03 24.50
C VAL A 34 7.52 14.83 22.97
N HIS A 35 8.38 15.54 22.24
CA HIS A 35 8.50 15.35 20.80
C HIS A 35 9.03 13.96 20.42
N MET A 36 10.01 13.42 21.15
CA MET A 36 10.52 12.07 20.90
C MET A 36 9.48 10.99 21.20
N CYS A 37 8.67 11.16 22.25
CA CYS A 37 7.52 10.30 22.53
C CYS A 37 6.50 10.34 21.38
N ALA A 38 6.09 11.54 20.98
CA ALA A 38 5.13 11.72 19.88
C ALA A 38 5.66 11.14 18.56
N LEU A 39 6.96 11.30 18.27
CA LEU A 39 7.61 10.69 17.12
C LEU A 39 7.58 9.16 17.22
N SER A 40 7.94 8.58 18.36
CA SER A 40 7.92 7.14 18.57
C SER A 40 6.51 6.54 18.41
N GLU A 41 5.49 7.24 18.91
CA GLU A 41 4.09 6.84 18.74
C GLU A 41 3.67 6.91 17.27
N SER A 42 4.02 8.00 16.57
CA SER A 42 3.73 8.17 15.14
C SER A 42 4.40 7.09 14.27
N ILE A 43 5.66 6.74 14.55
CA ILE A 43 6.38 5.65 13.88
C ILE A 43 5.68 4.31 14.09
N SER A 44 5.23 4.03 15.32
CA SER A 44 4.49 2.80 15.61
C SER A 44 3.17 2.72 14.84
N VAL A 45 2.45 3.83 14.71
CA VAL A 45 1.21 3.91 13.93
C VAL A 45 1.49 3.73 12.44
N MET A 46 2.48 4.42 11.87
CA MET A 46 2.87 4.27 10.47
C MET A 46 3.28 2.84 10.15
N ARG A 47 4.04 2.18 11.03
CA ARG A 47 4.43 0.76 10.84
C ARG A 47 3.20 -0.15 10.79
N MET A 48 2.26 0.01 11.72
CA MET A 48 1.02 -0.77 11.72
C MET A 48 0.20 -0.56 10.44
N LEU A 49 0.12 0.69 9.94
CA LEU A 49 -0.56 1.01 8.69
C LEU A 49 0.13 0.38 7.47
N ALA A 50 1.46 0.35 7.44
CA ALA A 50 2.22 -0.32 6.40
C ALA A 50 1.97 -1.84 6.40
N GLU A 51 2.06 -2.49 7.56
CA GLU A 51 1.76 -3.91 7.71
C GLU A 51 0.33 -4.26 7.28
N GLN A 52 -0.64 -3.41 7.62
CA GLN A 52 -2.03 -3.60 7.20
C GLN A 52 -2.18 -3.44 5.69
N ALA A 53 -1.51 -2.45 5.08
CA ALA A 53 -1.54 -2.25 3.65
C ALA A 53 -0.97 -3.46 2.89
N GLU A 54 0.12 -4.06 3.37
CA GLU A 54 0.70 -5.27 2.79
C GLU A 54 -0.27 -6.46 2.86
N LYS A 55 -0.92 -6.67 4.01
CA LYS A 55 -1.95 -7.71 4.17
C LYS A 55 -3.13 -7.48 3.23
N ASN A 56 -3.56 -6.23 3.08
CA ASN A 56 -4.65 -5.87 2.18
C ASN A 56 -4.27 -6.13 0.71
N VAL A 57 -3.02 -5.85 0.29
CA VAL A 57 -2.54 -6.21 -1.05
C VAL A 57 -2.57 -7.73 -1.23
N ALA A 58 -2.01 -8.50 -0.30
CA ALA A 58 -1.96 -9.94 -0.42
C ALA A 58 -3.36 -10.57 -0.55
N LEU A 59 -4.32 -10.08 0.25
CA LEU A 59 -5.71 -10.51 0.16
C LEU A 59 -6.33 -10.15 -1.19
N ALA A 60 -6.21 -8.89 -1.62
CA ALA A 60 -6.78 -8.43 -2.89
C ALA A 60 -6.16 -9.13 -4.11
N LEU A 61 -4.86 -9.47 -4.06
CA LEU A 61 -4.19 -10.26 -5.11
C LEU A 61 -4.72 -11.69 -5.18
N LYS A 62 -5.03 -12.30 -4.03
CA LYS A 62 -5.63 -13.63 -3.97
C LYS A 62 -7.05 -13.61 -4.51
N GLU A 63 -7.84 -12.60 -4.13
CA GLU A 63 -9.21 -12.42 -4.65
C GLU A 63 -9.23 -12.12 -6.16
N ALA A 64 -8.20 -11.45 -6.68
CA ALA A 64 -8.07 -11.16 -8.12
C ALA A 64 -7.97 -12.44 -8.97
N ASP A 65 -7.29 -13.48 -8.46
CA ASP A 65 -7.17 -14.76 -9.16
C ASP A 65 -8.54 -15.43 -9.36
N ASP A 66 -9.42 -15.29 -8.39
CA ASP A 66 -10.78 -15.85 -8.43
C ASP A 66 -11.79 -14.94 -9.17
N SER A 67 -11.38 -13.73 -9.58
CA SER A 67 -12.28 -12.70 -10.10
C SER A 67 -12.30 -12.57 -11.61
N ILE A 68 -11.42 -13.26 -12.34
CA ILE A 68 -11.40 -13.21 -13.79
C ILE A 68 -12.65 -13.90 -14.38
N LYS A 69 -13.31 -13.20 -15.30
CA LYS A 69 -14.52 -13.64 -15.98
C LYS A 69 -14.26 -13.76 -17.47
N GLU A 70 -14.72 -14.84 -18.03
CA GLU A 70 -14.72 -15.10 -19.46
C GLU A 70 -16.06 -14.69 -20.06
N HIS A 71 -16.01 -14.06 -21.23
CA HIS A 71 -17.17 -13.62 -21.97
C HIS A 71 -17.00 -13.99 -23.44
N GLU A 72 -18.10 -14.36 -24.08
CA GLU A 72 -18.15 -14.57 -25.52
C GLU A 72 -18.99 -13.48 -26.16
N HIS A 73 -18.50 -12.95 -27.29
CA HIS A 73 -19.24 -12.00 -28.09
C HIS A 73 -19.05 -12.23 -29.58
N GLU A 74 -20.05 -11.83 -30.35
CA GLU A 74 -20.01 -11.83 -31.79
C GLU A 74 -19.32 -10.56 -32.30
N GLU A 75 -18.21 -10.72 -33.00
CA GLU A 75 -17.47 -9.62 -33.61
C GLU A 75 -17.56 -9.73 -35.13
N GLY A 76 -17.81 -8.60 -35.79
CA GLY A 76 -17.73 -8.50 -37.25
C GLY A 76 -16.27 -8.50 -37.69
N ALA A 77 -15.93 -9.39 -38.62
CA ALA A 77 -14.60 -9.53 -39.20
C ALA A 77 -14.66 -9.51 -40.72
N TYR A 78 -13.52 -9.25 -41.35
CA TYR A 78 -13.36 -9.28 -42.80
C TYR A 78 -12.39 -10.36 -43.19
N ASP A 79 -12.72 -11.11 -44.24
CA ASP A 79 -11.81 -12.09 -44.79
C ASP A 79 -10.76 -11.44 -45.71
N GLN A 80 -9.88 -12.25 -46.28
CA GLN A 80 -8.85 -11.79 -47.21
C GLN A 80 -9.39 -11.21 -48.53
N TYR A 81 -10.68 -11.40 -48.81
CA TYR A 81 -11.38 -10.90 -49.99
C TYR A 81 -12.21 -9.65 -49.68
N GLY A 82 -12.29 -9.23 -48.41
CA GLY A 82 -13.07 -8.08 -47.96
C GLY A 82 -14.54 -8.38 -47.66
N GLU A 83 -14.94 -9.65 -47.65
CA GLU A 83 -16.30 -10.05 -47.30
C GLU A 83 -16.48 -10.06 -45.77
N SER A 84 -17.57 -9.47 -45.29
CA SER A 84 -17.86 -9.40 -43.85
C SER A 84 -18.49 -10.69 -43.35
N TYR A 85 -18.00 -11.20 -42.23
CA TYR A 85 -18.57 -12.34 -41.53
C TYR A 85 -18.63 -12.10 -40.01
N VAL A 86 -19.47 -12.86 -39.32
CA VAL A 86 -19.55 -12.83 -37.86
C VAL A 86 -18.69 -13.95 -37.30
N ARG A 87 -17.84 -13.61 -36.33
CA ARG A 87 -17.02 -14.57 -35.59
C ARG A 87 -17.34 -14.48 -34.11
N GLN A 88 -17.44 -15.63 -33.45
CA GLN A 88 -17.41 -15.68 -31.98
C GLN A 88 -15.99 -15.47 -31.48
N ARG A 89 -15.84 -14.54 -30.53
CA ARG A 89 -14.57 -14.25 -29.89
C ARG A 89 -14.75 -14.16 -28.38
N THR A 90 -13.83 -14.83 -27.69
CA THR A 90 -13.73 -14.80 -26.24
C THR A 90 -12.91 -13.60 -25.80
N PHE A 91 -13.35 -12.90 -24.76
CA PHE A 91 -12.57 -11.89 -24.05
C PHE A 91 -12.69 -12.09 -22.54
N TYR A 92 -11.71 -11.57 -21.81
CA TYR A 92 -11.58 -11.71 -20.37
C TYR A 92 -11.73 -10.36 -19.68
N SER A 93 -12.35 -10.36 -18.50
CA SER A 93 -12.46 -9.18 -17.64
C SER A 93 -12.08 -9.52 -16.20
N CYS A 94 -11.31 -8.67 -15.55
CA CYS A 94 -10.97 -8.79 -14.13
C CYS A 94 -11.06 -7.39 -13.49
N GLY A 95 -12.10 -7.15 -12.68
CA GLY A 95 -12.42 -5.82 -12.16
C GLY A 95 -12.62 -4.79 -13.28
N SER A 96 -11.75 -3.78 -13.35
CA SER A 96 -11.76 -2.75 -14.40
C SER A 96 -10.88 -3.07 -15.61
N SER A 97 -10.16 -4.19 -15.62
CA SER A 97 -9.31 -4.63 -16.75
C SER A 97 -10.13 -5.50 -17.72
N VAL A 98 -9.98 -5.28 -19.02
CA VAL A 98 -10.61 -6.09 -20.08
C VAL A 98 -9.62 -6.31 -21.23
N GLY A 99 -9.61 -7.49 -21.83
CA GLY A 99 -8.69 -7.83 -22.92
C GLY A 99 -8.94 -9.22 -23.49
N TYR A 100 -8.20 -9.58 -24.54
CA TYR A 100 -8.32 -10.89 -25.19
C TYR A 100 -7.34 -11.93 -24.65
N ASP A 101 -6.29 -11.50 -23.94
CA ASP A 101 -5.34 -12.38 -23.29
C ASP A 101 -5.67 -12.50 -21.79
N HIS A 102 -5.86 -13.74 -21.35
CA HIS A 102 -6.25 -14.05 -19.99
C HIS A 102 -5.19 -13.59 -18.96
N GLU A 103 -3.91 -13.89 -19.22
CA GLU A 103 -2.83 -13.58 -18.30
C GLU A 103 -2.54 -12.08 -18.24
N GLU A 104 -2.59 -11.40 -19.39
CA GLU A 104 -2.39 -9.95 -19.47
C GLU A 104 -3.44 -9.18 -18.65
N VAL A 105 -4.72 -9.56 -18.76
CA VAL A 105 -5.81 -8.94 -18.01
C VAL A 105 -5.63 -9.12 -16.51
N LEU A 106 -5.26 -10.33 -16.08
CA LEU A 106 -5.01 -10.66 -14.68
C LEU A 106 -3.80 -9.90 -14.13
N LEU A 107 -2.66 -9.93 -14.83
CA LEU A 107 -1.44 -9.23 -14.43
C LEU A 107 -1.66 -7.72 -14.34
N THR A 108 -2.40 -7.15 -15.29
CA THR A 108 -2.75 -5.73 -15.28
C THR A 108 -3.61 -5.38 -14.07
N HIS A 109 -4.62 -6.20 -13.75
CA HIS A 109 -5.45 -5.99 -12.57
C HIS A 109 -4.65 -6.05 -11.26
N LYS A 110 -3.81 -7.09 -11.11
CA LYS A 110 -2.91 -7.26 -9.96
C LYS A 110 -1.93 -6.10 -9.80
N PHE A 111 -1.38 -5.62 -10.90
CA PHE A 111 -0.49 -4.46 -10.92
C PHE A 111 -1.24 -3.21 -10.42
N MET A 112 -2.45 -2.95 -10.92
CA MET A 112 -3.25 -1.80 -10.50
C MET A 112 -3.58 -1.83 -9.00
N ILE A 113 -4.04 -2.97 -8.47
CA ILE A 113 -4.31 -3.15 -7.03
C ILE A 113 -3.06 -2.82 -6.22
N THR A 114 -1.92 -3.38 -6.60
CA THR A 114 -0.66 -3.19 -5.88
C THR A 114 -0.26 -1.71 -5.86
N GLN A 115 -0.33 -1.04 -7.02
CA GLN A 115 0.07 0.35 -7.15
C GLN A 115 -0.89 1.31 -6.43
N LEU A 116 -2.20 1.07 -6.51
CA LEU A 116 -3.21 1.87 -5.80
C LEU A 116 -3.06 1.72 -4.29
N THR A 117 -2.91 0.50 -3.77
CA THR A 117 -2.77 0.27 -2.33
C THR A 117 -1.46 0.84 -1.77
N ARG A 118 -0.35 0.75 -2.51
CA ARG A 118 0.91 1.39 -2.11
C ARG A 118 0.77 2.92 -2.01
N ARG A 119 0.11 3.54 -2.99
CA ARG A 119 -0.12 5.00 -3.01
C ARG A 119 -1.09 5.42 -1.91
N SER A 120 -2.15 4.65 -1.67
CA SER A 120 -3.11 4.95 -0.60
C SER A 120 -2.46 4.79 0.78
N ALA A 121 -1.67 3.74 1.00
CA ALA A 121 -0.92 3.55 2.24
C ALA A 121 0.04 4.71 2.51
N PHE A 122 0.78 5.15 1.49
CA PHE A 122 1.64 6.32 1.60
C PHE A 122 0.85 7.58 2.00
N LEU A 123 -0.27 7.86 1.34
CA LEU A 123 -1.14 8.98 1.70
C LEU A 123 -1.73 8.86 3.11
N THR A 124 -2.07 7.66 3.57
CA THR A 124 -2.56 7.46 4.94
C THR A 124 -1.47 7.68 5.98
N MET A 125 -0.23 7.23 5.71
CA MET A 125 0.90 7.42 6.61
C MET A 125 1.38 8.87 6.67
N PHE A 126 1.38 9.59 5.55
CA PHE A 126 2.02 10.92 5.45
C PHE A 126 1.07 12.08 5.12
N GLY A 127 -0.19 11.80 4.75
CA GLY A 127 -1.16 12.79 4.28
C GLY A 127 -2.20 13.21 5.30
N LEU A 128 -2.24 12.61 6.50
CA LEU A 128 -3.05 13.14 7.59
C LEU A 128 -2.34 14.38 8.16
N PRO A 129 -2.96 15.59 8.11
CA PRO A 129 -2.40 16.74 8.81
C PRO A 129 -2.28 16.41 10.31
N PRO A 130 -1.25 16.90 11.00
CA PRO A 130 -1.18 16.77 12.44
C PRO A 130 -2.48 17.31 13.03
N VAL A 131 -3.14 16.51 13.88
CA VAL A 131 -4.31 16.93 14.63
C VAL A 131 -3.87 18.13 15.46
N SER A 132 -4.20 19.33 14.99
CA SER A 132 -4.07 20.57 15.74
C SER A 132 -5.14 20.55 16.83
N GLY A 133 -4.73 20.10 18.02
CA GLY A 133 -5.47 20.31 19.26
C GLY A 133 -5.35 21.75 19.74
#